data_AF-A0A925V3W0-F1
#
_entry.id   AF-A0A925V3W0-F1
#
_cell.length_a   1.000
_cell.length_b   1.000
_cell.length_c   1.000
_cell.angle_alpha   90.00
_cell.angle_beta   90.00
_cell.angle_gamma   90.00
#
_symmetry.space_group_name_H-M   'P 1'
#
loop_
_entity.id
_entity.type
_entity.pdbx_description
1 polymer ?
#
loop_
_entity_poly.entity_id
_entity_poly.type
_entity_poly.pdbx_seq_one_letter_code
_entity_poly.pdbx_strand_id
1 'polypeptide(L)'
;MNEIKPSPRRQQRPVGFAHGWGRRSDAVAPADALQQRRLRLAPAGTSVLLALVVMVVSAAGIVRVRAATRVLELGAEITALTGEQAQLQADKRRLLAERAYLRHPDRIAEVARGKLGMIPVTPDLVQAIRVVDDAPEK
;
A
#
# COMPACT_ATOMS: atom_id res chain seq x y z
N MET A 1 6.49 85.74 -8.97
CA MET A 1 7.67 85.85 -9.86
C MET A 1 8.76 84.94 -9.33
N ASN A 2 9.36 83.98 -10.02
CA ASN A 2 8.98 83.14 -11.15
C ASN A 2 9.89 81.91 -11.02
N GLU A 3 9.31 80.72 -11.00
CA GLU A 3 10.00 79.44 -10.90
C GLU A 3 10.82 79.17 -12.17
N ILE A 4 12.12 78.91 -12.02
CA ILE A 4 12.98 78.46 -13.12
C ILE A 4 12.90 76.94 -13.17
N LYS A 5 12.05 76.41 -14.05
CA LYS A 5 12.00 74.97 -14.38
C LYS A 5 13.26 74.56 -15.16
N PRO A 6 13.97 73.48 -14.79
CA PRO A 6 15.06 72.96 -15.60
C PRO A 6 14.51 72.28 -16.87
N SER A 7 14.94 72.78 -18.02
CA SER A 7 14.60 72.26 -19.35
C SER A 7 15.03 70.80 -19.53
N PRO A 8 14.23 69.94 -20.20
CA PRO A 8 14.61 68.57 -20.46
C PRO A 8 15.79 68.50 -21.44
N ARG A 9 16.84 67.81 -21.01
CA ARG A 9 18.07 67.53 -21.76
C ARG A 9 17.71 66.75 -23.03
N ARG A 10 17.66 67.46 -24.16
CA ARG A 10 17.46 66.91 -25.52
C ARG A 10 18.55 65.87 -25.78
N GLN A 11 18.19 64.59 -25.75
CA GLN A 11 19.07 63.50 -26.16
C GLN A 11 19.46 63.74 -27.62
N GLN A 12 20.71 64.13 -27.84
CA GLN A 12 21.30 64.17 -29.16
C GLN A 12 21.44 62.73 -29.63
N ARG A 13 20.56 62.30 -30.53
CA ARG A 13 20.82 61.17 -31.41
C ARG A 13 22.08 61.53 -32.22
N PRO A 14 23.19 60.78 -32.14
CA PRO A 14 24.27 60.98 -33.07
C PRO A 14 23.73 60.62 -34.46
N VAL A 15 23.50 61.62 -35.29
CA VAL A 15 23.22 61.44 -36.71
C VAL A 15 24.58 61.22 -37.38
N GLY A 16 25.17 60.05 -37.10
CA GLY A 16 26.35 59.60 -37.80
C GLY A 16 25.94 59.21 -39.22
N PHE A 17 26.33 60.02 -40.20
CA PHE A 17 26.23 59.63 -41.60
C PHE A 17 27.08 58.38 -41.81
N ALA A 18 26.45 57.28 -42.23
CA ALA A 18 27.11 55.99 -42.46
C ALA A 18 27.99 56.08 -43.71
N HIS A 19 29.22 56.54 -43.54
CA HIS A 19 30.27 56.44 -44.54
C HIS A 19 31.28 55.39 -44.08
N GLY A 20 31.10 54.17 -44.56
CA GLY A 20 31.99 53.07 -44.28
C GLY A 20 31.37 51.75 -44.71
N TRP A 21 32.10 51.01 -45.53
CA TRP A 21 31.84 49.59 -45.74
C TRP A 21 32.06 48.89 -44.38
N GLY A 22 30.97 48.73 -43.62
CA GLY A 22 31.02 48.02 -42.35
C GLY A 22 31.55 46.61 -42.57
N ARG A 23 32.63 46.24 -41.87
CA ARG A 23 33.13 44.88 -41.94
C ARG A 23 32.15 44.00 -41.17
N ARG A 24 31.97 42.76 -41.62
CA ARG A 24 31.09 41.76 -40.96
C ARG A 24 31.48 41.52 -39.48
N SER A 25 32.70 41.89 -39.10
CA SER A 25 33.22 41.86 -37.73
C SER A 25 32.66 42.95 -36.80
N ASP A 26 32.10 44.04 -37.34
CA ASP A 26 31.57 45.16 -36.57
C ASP A 26 30.11 44.92 -36.14
N ALA A 27 29.49 43.85 -36.65
CA ALA A 27 28.24 43.34 -36.13
C ALA A 27 28.51 42.62 -34.80
N VAL A 28 28.59 43.39 -33.71
CA VAL A 28 28.42 42.84 -32.37
C VAL A 28 26.99 42.30 -32.31
N ALA A 29 26.83 41.02 -32.64
CA ALA A 29 25.57 40.33 -32.43
C ALA A 29 25.23 40.46 -30.93
N PRO A 30 24.05 40.98 -30.56
CA PRO A 30 23.70 41.05 -29.15
C PRO A 30 23.75 39.62 -28.61
N ALA A 31 24.46 39.40 -27.49
CA ALA A 31 24.61 38.09 -26.86
C ALA A 31 23.25 37.39 -26.70
N ASP A 32 22.20 38.19 -26.48
CA ASP A 32 20.81 37.79 -26.37
C ASP A 32 20.24 37.16 -27.66
N ALA A 33 20.67 37.60 -28.85
CA ALA A 33 20.14 37.07 -30.12
C ALA A 33 20.62 35.63 -30.37
N LEU A 34 21.85 35.28 -29.98
CA LEU A 34 22.32 33.90 -30.10
C LEU A 34 21.64 32.98 -29.07
N GLN A 35 21.40 33.49 -27.85
CA GLN A 35 20.72 32.75 -26.79
C GLN A 35 19.23 32.53 -27.11
N GLN A 36 18.55 33.56 -27.63
CA GLN A 36 17.17 33.45 -28.12
C GLN A 36 17.05 32.52 -29.32
N ARG A 37 18.05 32.50 -30.24
CA ARG A 37 18.04 31.58 -31.38
C ARG A 37 18.26 30.12 -30.96
N ARG A 38 19.12 29.88 -29.96
CA ARG A 38 19.33 28.54 -29.38
C ARG A 38 18.07 28.00 -28.70
N LEU A 39 17.35 28.83 -27.94
CA LEU A 39 16.08 28.45 -27.32
C LEU A 39 14.98 28.15 -28.36
N ARG A 40 15.00 28.85 -29.50
CA ARG A 40 14.06 28.62 -30.62
C ARG A 40 14.38 27.39 -31.47
N LEU A 41 15.56 26.79 -31.30
CA LEU A 41 16.04 25.66 -32.09
C LEU A 41 16.09 24.35 -31.29
N ALA A 42 15.61 24.35 -30.04
CA ALA A 42 15.38 23.08 -29.34
C ALA A 42 14.40 22.27 -30.20
N PRO A 43 14.81 21.10 -30.74
CA PRO A 43 13.94 20.34 -31.61
C PRO A 43 12.71 19.93 -30.79
N ALA A 44 11.52 20.39 -31.19
CA ALA A 44 10.28 20.23 -30.45
C ALA A 44 10.00 18.77 -30.02
N GLY A 45 10.55 17.79 -30.75
CA GLY A 45 10.49 16.37 -30.40
C GLY A 45 11.23 16.02 -29.09
N THR A 46 12.32 16.70 -28.75
CA THR A 46 13.09 16.42 -27.51
C THR A 46 12.36 16.87 -26.25
N SER A 47 11.69 18.02 -26.28
CA SER A 47 10.87 18.49 -25.16
C SER A 47 9.65 17.59 -24.92
N VAL A 48 9.03 17.10 -26.00
CA VAL A 48 7.90 16.15 -25.92
C VAL A 48 8.37 14.81 -25.37
N LEU A 49 9.50 14.29 -25.84
CA LEU A 49 10.08 13.04 -25.34
C LEU A 49 10.45 13.14 -23.86
N LEU A 50 11.07 14.25 -23.44
CA LEU A 50 11.42 14.47 -22.04
C LEU A 50 10.16 14.57 -21.16
N ALA A 51 9.13 15.26 -21.62
CA ALA A 51 7.84 15.30 -20.92
C ALA A 51 7.20 13.91 -20.79
N LEU A 52 7.26 13.08 -21.84
CA LEU A 52 6.78 11.70 -21.82
C LEU A 52 7.57 10.84 -20.83
N VAL A 53 8.89 10.96 -20.80
CA VAL A 53 9.74 10.26 -19.82
C VAL A 53 9.37 10.66 -18.40
N VAL A 54 9.24 11.95 -18.12
CA VAL A 54 8.83 12.44 -16.79
C VAL A 54 7.45 11.91 -16.43
N MET A 55 6.51 11.87 -17.37
CA MET A 55 5.17 11.33 -17.15
C MET A 55 5.19 9.83 -16.82
N VAL A 56 5.97 9.04 -17.55
CA VAL A 56 6.12 7.59 -17.31
C VAL A 56 6.79 7.33 -15.95
N VAL A 57 7.86 8.05 -15.62
CA VAL A 57 8.54 7.92 -14.32
C VAL A 57 7.61 8.31 -13.17
N SER A 58 6.82 9.38 -13.35
CA SER A 58 5.84 9.81 -12.35
C SER A 58 4.74 8.76 -12.17
N ALA A 59 4.20 8.21 -13.26
CA ALA A 59 3.20 7.16 -13.21
C ALA A 59 3.74 5.89 -12.53
N ALA A 60 4.97 5.48 -12.86
CA ALA A 60 5.64 4.35 -12.21
C ALA A 60 5.83 4.59 -10.70
N GLY A 61 6.20 5.81 -10.31
CA GLY A 61 6.28 6.23 -8.91
C GLY A 61 4.94 6.09 -8.18
N ILE A 62 3.86 6.58 -8.78
CA ILE A 62 2.50 6.50 -8.21
C ILE A 62 2.07 5.03 -8.04
N VAL A 63 2.28 4.20 -9.07
CA VAL A 63 1.95 2.76 -9.00
C VAL A 63 2.77 2.08 -7.90
N ARG A 64 4.06 2.40 -7.77
CA ARG A 64 4.91 1.82 -6.73
C ARG A 64 4.44 2.17 -5.32
N VAL A 65 4.05 3.42 -5.07
CA VAL A 65 3.52 3.84 -3.77
C VAL A 65 2.18 3.16 -3.47
N ARG A 66 1.29 3.04 -4.47
CA ARG A 66 0.02 2.30 -4.31
C ARG A 66 0.23 0.81 -4.04
N ALA A 67 1.23 0.20 -4.67
CA ALA A 67 1.58 -1.19 -4.40
C ALA A 67 2.11 -1.35 -2.96
N ALA A 68 3.00 -0.45 -2.52
CA ALA A 68 3.56 -0.50 -1.17
C ALA A 68 2.49 -0.34 -0.07
N THR A 69 1.54 0.57 -0.26
CA THR A 69 0.42 0.78 0.67
C THR A 69 -0.48 -0.45 0.76
N ARG A 70 -0.87 -1.03 -0.39
CA ARG A 70 -1.65 -2.28 -0.42
C ARG A 70 -0.95 -3.44 0.26
N VAL A 71 0.37 -3.59 0.08
CA VAL A 71 1.14 -4.66 0.74
C VAL A 71 1.12 -4.48 2.26
N LEU A 72 1.23 -3.24 2.75
CA LEU A 72 1.16 -2.97 4.19
C LEU A 72 -0.23 -3.25 4.77
N GLU A 73 -1.29 -2.83 4.06
CA GLU A 73 -2.69 -3.12 4.44
C GLU A 73 -2.95 -4.62 4.50
N LEU A 74 -2.54 -5.37 3.48
CA LEU A 74 -2.65 -6.83 3.46
C LEU A 74 -1.83 -7.48 4.58
N GLY A 75 -0.64 -6.97 4.86
CA GLY A 75 0.18 -7.46 5.97
C GLY A 75 -0.48 -7.26 7.33
N ALA A 76 -1.14 -6.11 7.52
CA ALA A 76 -1.91 -5.83 8.73
C ALA A 76 -3.13 -6.76 8.85
N GLU A 77 -3.87 -6.98 7.76
CA GLU A 77 -5.01 -7.88 7.72
C GLU A 77 -4.61 -9.33 8.01
N ILE A 78 -3.52 -9.83 7.39
CA ILE A 78 -2.98 -11.17 7.66
C ILE A 78 -2.61 -11.31 9.14
N THR A 79 -1.98 -10.29 9.72
CA THR A 79 -1.59 -10.32 11.14
C THR A 79 -2.81 -10.37 12.05
N ALA A 80 -3.85 -9.59 11.74
CA ALA A 80 -5.11 -9.60 12.49
C ALA A 80 -5.80 -10.98 12.40
N LEU A 81 -5.95 -11.52 11.20
CA LEU A 81 -6.56 -12.84 10.97
C LEU A 81 -5.76 -13.97 11.64
N THR A 82 -4.43 -13.89 11.63
CA THR A 82 -3.56 -14.86 12.30
C THR A 82 -3.74 -14.79 13.82
N GLY A 83 -3.90 -13.59 14.38
CA GLY A 83 -4.20 -13.41 15.79
C GLY A 83 -5.56 -14.02 16.18
N GLU A 84 -6.58 -13.79 15.37
CA GLU A 84 -7.92 -14.37 15.59
C GLU A 84 -7.90 -15.90 15.50
N GLN A 85 -7.21 -16.45 14.50
CA GLN A 85 -7.02 -17.90 14.37
C GLN A 85 -6.32 -18.50 15.59
N ALA A 86 -5.28 -17.84 16.11
CA ALA A 86 -4.58 -18.30 17.30
C ALA A 86 -5.49 -18.32 18.53
N GLN A 87 -6.31 -17.28 18.70
CA GLN A 87 -7.29 -17.19 19.79
C GLN A 87 -8.32 -18.32 19.71
N LEU A 88 -8.93 -18.52 18.54
CA LEU A 88 -9.92 -19.57 18.32
C LEU A 88 -9.34 -20.97 18.55
N GLN A 89 -8.08 -21.20 18.19
CA GLN A 89 -7.41 -22.47 18.47
C GLN A 89 -7.16 -22.68 19.97
N ALA A 90 -6.80 -21.63 20.71
CA ALA A 90 -6.64 -21.70 22.16
C ALA A 90 -7.98 -22.04 22.83
N ASP A 91 -9.05 -21.37 22.43
CA ASP A 91 -10.40 -21.62 22.95
C ASP A 91 -10.89 -23.03 22.63
N LYS A 92 -10.66 -23.50 21.39
CA LYS A 92 -10.96 -24.89 21.01
C LYS A 92 -10.21 -25.90 21.88
N ARG A 93 -8.92 -25.68 22.14
CA ARG A 93 -8.12 -26.58 23.00
C ARG A 93 -8.67 -26.61 24.41
N ARG A 94 -9.03 -25.44 24.95
CA ARG A 94 -9.66 -25.32 26.28
C ARG A 94 -10.98 -26.07 26.34
N LEU A 95 -11.88 -25.85 25.39
CA LEU A 95 -13.19 -26.52 25.36
C LEU A 95 -13.06 -28.03 25.19
N LEU A 96 -12.08 -28.51 24.41
CA LEU A 96 -11.81 -29.93 24.28
C LEU A 96 -11.33 -30.54 25.61
N ALA A 97 -10.48 -29.82 26.35
CA ALA A 97 -10.05 -30.25 27.68
C ALA A 97 -11.23 -30.28 28.67
N GLU A 98 -12.09 -29.24 28.67
CA GLU A 98 -13.30 -29.20 29.50
C GLU A 98 -14.26 -30.34 29.14
N ARG A 99 -14.47 -30.62 27.85
CA ARG A 99 -15.29 -31.73 27.38
C ARG A 99 -14.72 -33.08 27.79
N ALA A 100 -13.40 -33.27 27.66
CA ALA A 100 -12.74 -34.50 28.07
C ALA A 100 -12.92 -34.73 29.58
N TYR A 101 -12.75 -33.68 30.37
CA TYR A 101 -12.97 -33.72 31.82
C TYR A 101 -14.42 -34.04 32.19
N LEU A 102 -15.41 -33.45 31.49
CA LEU A 102 -16.83 -33.75 31.70
C LEU A 102 -17.23 -35.17 31.30
N ARG A 103 -16.50 -35.79 30.37
CA ARG A 103 -16.74 -37.17 29.91
C ARG A 103 -16.04 -38.22 30.75
N HIS A 104 -15.25 -37.84 31.76
CA HIS A 104 -14.51 -38.81 32.55
C HIS A 104 -15.46 -39.67 33.42
N PRO A 105 -15.41 -41.01 33.34
CA PRO A 105 -16.30 -41.91 34.10
C PRO A 105 -16.37 -41.61 35.58
N ASP A 106 -15.27 -41.21 36.21
CA ASP A 106 -15.24 -40.89 37.64
C ASP A 106 -16.17 -39.72 37.99
N ARG A 107 -16.17 -38.68 37.14
CA ARG A 107 -17.04 -37.51 37.31
C ARG A 107 -18.50 -37.84 37.03
N ILE A 108 -18.75 -38.73 36.06
CA ILE A 108 -20.10 -39.24 35.78
C ILE A 108 -20.61 -40.05 36.98
N ALA A 109 -19.78 -40.92 37.56
CA ALA A 109 -20.13 -41.74 38.71
C ALA A 109 -20.31 -40.92 39.99
N GLU A 110 -19.55 -39.83 40.17
CA GLU A 110 -19.75 -38.88 41.26
C GLU A 110 -21.11 -38.17 41.14
N VAL A 111 -21.43 -37.64 39.96
CA VAL A 111 -22.72 -36.97 39.72
C VAL A 111 -23.89 -37.94 39.83
N ALA A 112 -23.76 -39.15 39.27
CA ALA A 112 -24.80 -40.18 39.34
C ALA A 112 -25.08 -40.62 40.79
N ARG A 113 -24.04 -40.82 41.61
CA ARG A 113 -24.20 -41.16 43.03
C ARG A 113 -24.75 -39.98 43.85
N GLY A 114 -24.14 -38.81 43.70
CA GLY A 114 -24.42 -37.66 44.56
C GLY A 114 -25.74 -36.95 44.24
N LYS A 115 -26.05 -36.74 42.96
CA LYS A 115 -27.24 -35.98 42.54
C LYS A 115 -28.43 -36.84 42.16
N LEU A 116 -28.18 -38.02 41.57
CA LEU A 116 -29.23 -38.89 41.07
C LEU A 116 -29.51 -40.09 42.00
N GLY A 117 -28.75 -40.24 43.08
CA GLY A 117 -28.92 -41.34 44.04
C GLY A 117 -28.66 -42.72 43.43
N MET A 118 -27.98 -42.80 42.28
CA MET A 118 -27.70 -44.08 41.62
C MET A 118 -26.63 -44.85 42.39
N ILE A 119 -26.80 -46.16 42.51
CA ILE A 119 -25.89 -47.05 43.22
C ILE A 119 -25.11 -47.86 42.17
N PRO A 120 -23.78 -48.03 42.30
CA PRO A 120 -23.02 -48.86 41.38
C PRO A 120 -23.54 -50.30 41.42
N VAL A 121 -23.83 -50.85 40.24
CA VAL A 121 -24.29 -52.24 40.08
C VAL A 121 -23.12 -53.18 40.37
N THR A 122 -23.33 -54.17 41.23
CA THR A 122 -22.34 -55.22 41.49
C THR A 122 -22.17 -56.11 40.26
N PRO A 123 -20.94 -56.60 39.97
CA PRO A 123 -20.67 -57.39 38.76
C PRO A 123 -21.51 -58.66 38.66
N ASP A 124 -21.98 -59.19 39.79
CA ASP A 124 -22.86 -60.36 39.86
C ASP A 124 -24.25 -60.13 39.24
N LEU A 125 -24.65 -58.87 39.00
CA LEU A 125 -25.94 -58.49 38.40
C LEU A 125 -25.83 -58.19 36.90
N VAL A 126 -24.64 -58.24 36.31
CA VAL A 126 -24.42 -57.89 34.89
C VAL A 126 -24.30 -59.17 34.04
N GLN A 127 -25.35 -59.47 33.27
CA GLN A 127 -25.32 -60.57 32.30
C GLN A 127 -24.85 -60.08 30.93
N ALA A 128 -23.68 -60.52 30.48
CA ALA A 128 -23.16 -60.20 29.16
C ALA A 128 -23.88 -61.02 28.08
N ILE A 129 -24.68 -60.35 27.25
CA ILE A 129 -25.40 -60.99 26.14
C ILE A 129 -24.49 -60.91 24.89
N ARG A 130 -24.13 -62.07 24.32
CA ARG A 130 -23.47 -62.12 22.99
C ARG A 130 -24.54 -62.08 21.91
N VAL A 131 -24.49 -61.06 21.06
CA VAL A 131 -25.28 -61.01 19.82
C VAL A 131 -24.55 -61.87 18.79
N VAL A 132 -25.24 -62.89 18.26
CA VAL A 132 -24.76 -63.70 17.14
C VAL A 132 -25.37 -63.09 15.89
N ASP A 133 -24.54 -62.43 15.08
CA ASP A 133 -24.94 -61.95 13.75
C ASP A 133 -25.01 -63.15 12.80
N ASP A 134 -26.11 -63.90 12.83
CA ASP A 134 -26.42 -64.92 11.83
C ASP A 134 -27.73 -64.55 11.12
N ALA A 135 -27.57 -63.88 9.98
CA ALA A 135 -28.58 -63.85 8.93
C ALA A 135 -27.97 -64.51 7.70
N PRO A 136 -28.24 -65.81 7.44
CA PRO A 136 -27.89 -66.40 6.16
C PRO A 136 -28.79 -65.79 5.08
N GLU A 137 -28.19 -65.00 4.17
CA GLU A 137 -28.78 -64.62 2.89
C GLU A 137 -29.24 -65.89 2.15
N LYS A 138 -30.51 -65.88 1.71
CA LYS A 138 -31.06 -66.84 0.75
C LYS A 138 -31.13 -66.20 -0.62
#